data_AF-A0A8H6YZN6-F1
#
_entry.id   AF-A0A8H6YZN6-F1
#
_cell.length_a   1.000
_cell.length_b   1.000
_cell.length_c   1.000
_cell.angle_alpha   90.00
_cell.angle_beta   90.00
_cell.angle_gamma   90.00
#
_symmetry.space_group_name_H-M   'P 1'
#
loop_
_entity.id
_entity.type
_entity.pdbx_description
1 polymer ?
#
loop_
_entity_poly.entity_id
_entity_poly.type
_entity_poly.pdbx_seq_one_letter_code
_entity_poly.pdbx_strand_id
1 'polypeptide(L)'
;MLLILIAVHLLSRDTIAVPLPHPPDARATPDSCNDNSRTLFSVVWGCLVTIFACTWVSVHPNVPPPKQSHLQLFWQRLKMMLIAMIAPEIMVGFAARQRLGAHELSKEFRFSTTHGMFFSMGGFVSSDGHPIATRKRLEDPDLGPEFQKAIRNVNEEDIKDRSKGDAFSKGVALLQGSWFILQCLARVHYHLTVTQLEVATLAFAVVNVFIWLLWWNKPLDVQRSIVVGPPTQPDAETETLPVQLPRLAWFFVAMWGGYEGDYKPLSSVSVPSFWSIELDGSNHNGASILLCLVGTVFGTIHCAAWNAIFPTPAEMWIWRTSSLVIIAVPGLTIVLSLLAKIDWLKSTPAVILVLEITST
;
A
#
# COMPACT_ATOMS: atom_id res chain seq x y z
N MET A 1 -12.69 6.28 6.39
CA MET A 1 -14.07 5.97 5.91
C MET A 1 -14.45 4.51 6.14
N LEU A 2 -13.69 3.53 5.64
CA LEU A 2 -14.00 2.10 5.79
C LEU A 2 -14.23 1.65 7.24
N LEU A 3 -13.33 2.01 8.17
CA LEU A 3 -13.47 1.68 9.59
C LEU A 3 -14.72 2.29 10.23
N ILE A 4 -15.11 3.49 9.80
CA ILE A 4 -16.34 4.15 10.25
C ILE A 4 -17.56 3.41 9.69
N LEU A 5 -17.53 3.00 8.42
CA LEU A 5 -18.62 2.21 7.82
C LEU A 5 -18.76 0.84 8.48
N ILE A 6 -17.65 0.15 8.74
CA ILE A 6 -17.66 -1.13 9.47
C ILE A 6 -18.22 -0.91 10.88
N ALA A 7 -17.76 0.11 11.61
CA ALA A 7 -18.29 0.44 12.92
C ALA A 7 -19.78 0.77 12.87
N VAL A 8 -20.23 1.62 11.95
CA VAL A 8 -21.65 1.96 11.77
C VAL A 8 -22.47 0.71 11.46
N HIS A 9 -22.03 -0.17 10.55
CA HIS A 9 -22.79 -1.38 10.21
C HIS A 9 -22.81 -2.41 11.35
N LEU A 10 -21.73 -2.50 12.14
CA LEU A 10 -21.67 -3.36 13.32
C LEU A 10 -22.51 -2.83 14.49
N LEU A 11 -22.57 -1.50 14.65
CA LEU A 11 -23.36 -0.80 15.67
C LEU A 11 -24.83 -0.64 15.28
N SER A 12 -25.15 -0.68 13.97
CA SER A 12 -26.52 -0.70 13.46
C SER A 12 -27.25 -2.02 13.72
N ARG A 13 -26.62 -3.00 14.38
CA ARG A 13 -27.30 -4.19 14.91
C ARG A 13 -28.45 -3.84 15.87
N ASP A 14 -28.44 -2.64 16.44
CA ASP A 14 -29.48 -2.16 17.36
C ASP A 14 -30.54 -1.27 16.68
N THR A 15 -30.40 -0.93 15.41
CA THR A 15 -31.41 -0.16 14.66
C THR A 15 -32.19 -1.08 13.73
N ILE A 16 -33.34 -1.52 14.26
CA ILE A 16 -34.42 -2.26 13.60
C ILE A 16 -34.59 -1.80 12.14
N ALA A 17 -34.45 -2.73 11.21
CA ALA A 17 -34.92 -2.55 9.84
C ALA A 17 -36.42 -2.30 9.88
N VAL A 18 -36.83 -1.04 9.68
CA VAL A 18 -38.24 -0.68 9.48
C VAL A 18 -38.70 -1.39 8.19
N PRO A 19 -39.75 -2.23 8.23
CA PRO A 19 -40.32 -2.78 7.02
C PRO A 19 -40.85 -1.64 6.16
N LEU A 20 -40.54 -1.65 4.86
CA LEU A 20 -41.23 -0.78 3.90
C LEU A 20 -42.75 -1.04 4.00
N PRO A 21 -43.60 0.00 3.99
CA PRO A 21 -45.04 -0.21 3.96
C PRO A 21 -45.41 -0.75 2.57
N HIS A 22 -45.70 -2.05 2.51
CA HIS A 22 -46.40 -2.64 1.37
C HIS A 22 -47.87 -2.22 1.40
N PRO A 23 -48.49 -1.87 0.27
CA PRO A 23 -49.93 -1.72 0.19
C PRO A 23 -50.63 -3.06 0.49
N PRO A 24 -51.86 -3.05 1.03
CA PRO A 24 -52.53 -4.24 1.51
C PRO A 24 -53.05 -5.08 0.33
N ASP A 25 -52.19 -5.89 -0.27
CA ASP A 25 -52.64 -6.92 -1.21
C ASP A 25 -52.99 -8.20 -0.44
N ALA A 26 -54.29 -8.41 -0.32
CA ALA A 26 -54.89 -9.61 0.21
C ALA A 26 -54.61 -10.80 -0.73
N ARG A 27 -53.55 -11.56 -0.43
CA ARG A 27 -53.35 -13.02 -0.63
C ARG A 27 -51.85 -13.32 -0.54
N ALA A 28 -51.30 -13.36 0.67
CA ALA A 28 -50.00 -13.97 0.92
C ALA A 28 -50.22 -15.38 1.48
N THR A 29 -49.93 -16.39 0.67
CA THR A 29 -49.66 -17.76 1.15
C THR A 29 -48.36 -17.73 1.97
N PRO A 30 -48.31 -18.29 3.19
CA PRO A 30 -47.19 -18.10 4.12
C PRO A 30 -46.02 -19.07 3.87
N ASP A 31 -45.69 -19.38 2.61
CA ASP A 31 -44.62 -20.32 2.29
C ASP A 31 -43.86 -19.90 1.03
N SER A 32 -42.84 -19.06 1.20
CA SER A 32 -41.60 -19.02 0.38
C SER A 32 -40.71 -17.84 0.78
N CYS A 33 -40.43 -17.67 2.07
CA CYS A 33 -39.21 -16.97 2.44
C CYS A 33 -38.04 -17.88 2.05
N ASN A 34 -37.56 -17.74 0.81
CA ASN A 34 -36.31 -18.34 0.37
C ASN A 34 -35.21 -17.99 1.37
N ASP A 35 -34.63 -18.99 2.04
CA ASP A 35 -33.42 -18.87 2.87
C ASP A 35 -32.20 -18.33 2.09
N ASN A 36 -32.31 -18.16 0.77
CA ASN A 36 -31.33 -17.50 -0.10
C ASN A 36 -31.45 -15.96 -0.13
N SER A 37 -32.15 -15.37 0.83
CA SER A 37 -32.28 -13.92 0.94
C SER A 37 -30.94 -13.28 1.33
N ARG A 38 -30.52 -12.26 0.59
CA ARG A 38 -29.28 -11.51 0.86
C ARG A 38 -29.33 -10.87 2.25
N THR A 39 -28.57 -11.40 3.19
CA THR A 39 -28.52 -10.88 4.57
C THR A 39 -27.46 -9.79 4.73
N LEU A 40 -27.66 -8.87 5.67
CA LEU A 40 -26.62 -7.91 6.09
C LEU A 40 -25.32 -8.63 6.46
N PHE A 41 -25.43 -9.76 7.17
CA PHE A 41 -24.29 -10.59 7.55
C PHE A 41 -23.50 -11.08 6.33
N SER A 42 -24.18 -11.58 5.29
CA SER A 42 -23.52 -12.04 4.05
C SER A 42 -22.74 -10.93 3.34
N VAL A 43 -23.28 -9.70 3.35
CA VAL A 43 -22.61 -8.53 2.76
C VAL A 43 -21.40 -8.12 3.58
N VAL A 44 -21.57 -7.93 4.89
CA VAL A 44 -20.48 -7.52 5.78
C VAL A 44 -19.35 -8.56 5.76
N TRP A 45 -19.69 -9.85 5.87
CA TRP A 45 -18.72 -10.94 5.82
C TRP A 45 -18.00 -11.00 4.47
N GLY A 46 -18.73 -10.92 3.36
CA GLY A 46 -18.14 -10.90 2.01
C GLY A 46 -17.16 -9.75 1.82
N CYS A 47 -17.51 -8.55 2.29
CA CYS A 47 -16.63 -7.39 2.26
C CYS A 47 -15.39 -7.58 3.13
N LEU A 48 -15.55 -8.01 4.39
CA LEU A 48 -14.43 -8.21 5.32
C LEU A 48 -13.46 -9.29 4.82
N VAL A 49 -13.96 -10.43 4.35
CA VAL A 49 -13.13 -11.51 3.79
C VAL A 49 -12.39 -11.02 2.56
N THR A 50 -13.03 -10.26 1.70
CA THR A 50 -12.39 -9.73 0.49
C THR A 50 -11.30 -8.73 0.84
N ILE A 51 -11.57 -7.77 1.74
CA ILE A 51 -10.57 -6.78 2.21
C ILE A 51 -9.38 -7.49 2.85
N PHE A 52 -9.65 -8.46 3.74
CA PHE A 52 -8.60 -9.22 4.40
C PHE A 52 -7.77 -10.02 3.40
N ALA A 53 -8.42 -10.80 2.52
CA ALA A 53 -7.73 -11.65 1.55
C ALA A 53 -6.88 -10.82 0.57
N CYS A 54 -7.42 -9.73 0.02
CA CYS A 54 -6.67 -8.91 -0.92
C CYS A 54 -5.52 -8.17 -0.24
N THR A 55 -5.74 -7.59 0.94
CA THR A 55 -4.70 -6.82 1.64
C THR A 55 -3.60 -7.72 2.22
N TRP A 56 -3.96 -8.86 2.82
CA TRP A 56 -3.00 -9.77 3.44
C TRP A 56 -2.03 -10.42 2.45
N VAL A 57 -2.50 -10.62 1.22
CA VAL A 57 -1.70 -11.23 0.14
C VAL A 57 -0.97 -10.17 -0.67
N SER A 58 -1.56 -8.99 -0.91
CA SER A 58 -0.90 -7.92 -1.66
C SER A 58 0.25 -7.27 -0.91
N VAL A 59 0.23 -7.23 0.43
CA VAL A 59 1.27 -6.54 1.21
C VAL A 59 2.48 -7.43 1.47
N HIS A 60 3.62 -7.06 0.87
CA HIS A 60 4.89 -7.79 0.98
C HIS A 60 5.80 -7.10 2.00
N PRO A 61 5.90 -7.59 3.25
CA PRO A 61 6.74 -6.98 4.28
C PRO A 61 8.23 -7.10 3.96
N ASN A 62 9.03 -6.18 4.51
CA ASN A 62 10.49 -6.26 4.43
C ASN A 62 11.04 -7.34 5.37
N VAL A 63 12.30 -7.74 5.16
CA VAL A 63 12.92 -8.82 5.94
C VAL A 63 13.03 -8.41 7.41
N PRO A 64 12.48 -9.20 8.35
CA PRO A 64 12.52 -8.88 9.77
C PRO A 64 13.94 -9.07 10.35
N PRO A 65 14.25 -8.42 11.49
CA PRO A 65 15.46 -8.70 12.25
C PRO A 65 15.63 -10.20 12.58
N PRO A 66 16.89 -10.69 12.63
CA PRO A 66 17.16 -12.04 13.08
C PRO A 66 16.66 -12.28 14.52
N LYS A 67 16.14 -13.49 14.78
CA LYS A 67 15.67 -13.98 16.09
C LYS A 67 14.33 -13.42 16.62
N GLN A 68 13.46 -12.91 15.76
CA GLN A 68 12.10 -12.54 16.18
C GLN A 68 11.19 -13.76 16.39
N SER A 69 10.26 -13.65 17.34
CA SER A 69 9.26 -14.69 17.58
C SER A 69 8.17 -14.68 16.51
N HIS A 70 7.53 -15.83 16.26
CA HIS A 70 6.41 -15.92 15.31
C HIS A 70 5.27 -14.94 15.63
N LEU A 71 5.03 -14.67 16.91
CA LEU A 71 4.01 -13.72 17.34
C LEU A 71 4.38 -12.28 16.96
N GLN A 72 5.65 -11.89 17.11
CA GLN A 72 6.12 -10.55 16.69
C GLN A 72 5.99 -10.37 15.18
N LEU A 73 6.35 -11.39 14.40
CA LEU A 73 6.19 -11.38 12.93
C LEU A 73 4.72 -11.24 12.53
N PHE A 74 3.83 -11.98 13.19
CA PHE A 74 2.40 -11.86 12.97
C PHE A 74 1.89 -10.44 13.25
N TRP A 75 2.26 -9.84 14.38
CA TRP A 75 1.85 -8.48 14.72
C TRP A 75 2.41 -7.41 13.78
N GLN A 76 3.64 -7.59 13.29
CA GLN A 76 4.21 -6.70 12.27
C GLN A 76 3.42 -6.78 10.98
N ARG A 77 3.10 -7.99 10.52
CA ARG A 77 2.30 -8.19 9.30
C ARG A 77 0.88 -7.64 9.46
N LEU A 78 0.26 -7.86 10.62
CA LEU A 78 -1.04 -7.29 10.96
C LEU A 78 -1.00 -5.76 10.97
N LYS A 79 0.03 -5.16 11.58
CA LYS A 79 0.23 -3.70 11.56
C LYS A 79 0.34 -3.16 10.13
N MET A 80 1.11 -3.82 9.27
CA MET A 80 1.25 -3.43 7.86
C MET A 80 -0.09 -3.53 7.11
N MET A 81 -0.86 -4.59 7.35
CA MET A 81 -2.22 -4.75 6.79
C MET A 81 -3.15 -3.62 7.26
N LEU A 82 -3.12 -3.27 8.55
CA LEU A 82 -3.95 -2.17 9.08
C LEU A 82 -3.56 -0.82 8.47
N ILE A 83 -2.26 -0.57 8.27
CA ILE A 83 -1.79 0.65 7.59
C ILE A 83 -2.27 0.67 6.14
N ALA A 84 -2.15 -0.44 5.41
CA ALA A 84 -2.66 -0.58 4.04
C ALA A 84 -4.17 -0.34 3.95
N MET A 85 -4.93 -0.72 4.99
CA MET A 85 -6.36 -0.47 5.05
C MET A 85 -6.71 0.99 5.37
N ILE A 86 -5.86 1.71 6.11
CA ILE A 86 -6.07 3.11 6.46
C ILE A 86 -5.69 4.04 5.31
N ALA A 87 -4.59 3.74 4.63
CA ALA A 87 -4.00 4.56 3.57
C ALA A 87 -3.51 3.69 2.40
N PRO A 88 -4.42 3.04 1.64
CA PRO A 88 -4.06 2.12 0.57
C PRO A 88 -3.35 2.84 -0.58
N GLU A 89 -3.73 4.08 -0.89
CA GLU A 89 -3.04 4.94 -1.85
C GLU A 89 -1.56 5.13 -1.48
N ILE A 90 -1.26 5.47 -0.22
CA ILE A 90 0.13 5.65 0.23
C ILE A 90 0.94 4.35 0.06
N MET A 91 0.32 3.20 0.30
CA MET A 91 0.95 1.90 0.06
C MET A 91 1.33 1.68 -1.42
N VAL A 92 0.52 2.17 -2.36
CA VAL A 92 0.86 2.16 -3.80
C VAL A 92 2.11 3.01 -4.04
N GLY A 93 2.21 4.19 -3.42
CA GLY A 93 3.39 5.04 -3.50
C GLY A 93 4.65 4.31 -3.05
N PHE A 94 4.61 3.62 -1.89
CA PHE A 94 5.72 2.81 -1.43
C PHE A 94 6.08 1.67 -2.37
N ALA A 95 5.08 0.92 -2.84
CA ALA A 95 5.30 -0.17 -3.77
C ALA A 95 5.91 0.33 -5.09
N ALA A 96 5.48 1.49 -5.57
CA ALA A 96 6.02 2.13 -6.76
C ALA A 96 7.47 2.55 -6.57
N ARG A 97 7.80 3.19 -5.44
CA ARG A 97 9.17 3.60 -5.13
C ARG A 97 10.12 2.42 -5.01
N GLN A 98 9.71 1.37 -4.31
CA GLN A 98 10.50 0.14 -4.22
C GLN A 98 10.70 -0.52 -5.60
N ARG A 99 9.67 -0.55 -6.46
CA ARG A 99 9.79 -1.11 -7.82
C ARG A 99 10.72 -0.30 -8.71
N LEU A 100 10.56 1.02 -8.72
CA LEU A 100 11.37 1.90 -9.56
C LEU A 100 12.83 1.90 -9.10
N GLY A 101 13.08 1.95 -7.78
CA GLY A 101 14.43 1.89 -7.23
C GLY A 101 15.11 0.55 -7.49
N ALA A 102 14.37 -0.55 -7.34
CA ALA A 102 14.85 -1.88 -7.74
C ALA A 102 15.17 -1.98 -9.23
N HIS A 103 14.37 -1.34 -10.09
CA HIS A 103 14.60 -1.32 -11.53
C HIS A 103 15.82 -0.47 -11.93
N GLU A 104 15.99 0.71 -11.33
CA GLU A 104 17.20 1.52 -11.52
C GLU A 104 18.46 0.73 -11.13
N LEU A 105 18.46 0.15 -9.93
CA LEU A 105 19.57 -0.65 -9.41
C LEU A 105 19.86 -1.86 -10.31
N SER A 106 18.80 -2.53 -10.76
CA SER A 106 18.88 -3.65 -11.69
C SER A 106 19.54 -3.26 -13.01
N LYS A 107 19.21 -2.08 -13.56
CA LYS A 107 19.81 -1.58 -14.80
C LYS A 107 21.28 -1.18 -14.60
N GLU A 108 21.57 -0.45 -13.53
CA GLU A 108 22.89 0.09 -13.22
C GLU A 108 23.91 -1.02 -12.96
N PHE A 109 23.57 -1.94 -12.05
CA PHE A 109 24.47 -3.02 -11.64
C PHE A 109 24.21 -4.33 -12.39
N ARG A 110 23.38 -4.33 -13.44
CA ARG A 110 23.01 -5.51 -14.25
C ARG A 110 22.47 -6.68 -13.43
N PHE A 111 21.65 -6.40 -12.42
CA PHE A 111 20.93 -7.42 -11.65
C PHE A 111 19.55 -7.69 -12.28
N SER A 112 18.84 -8.73 -11.85
CA SER A 112 17.41 -8.85 -12.19
C SER A 112 16.55 -7.98 -11.28
N THR A 113 15.31 -7.67 -11.70
CA THR A 113 14.39 -6.87 -10.87
C THR A 113 14.09 -7.55 -9.53
N THR A 114 14.09 -8.89 -9.49
CA THR A 114 13.93 -9.68 -8.26
C THR A 114 15.08 -9.42 -7.29
N HIS A 115 16.33 -9.37 -7.77
CA HIS A 115 17.50 -9.00 -6.96
C HIS A 115 17.38 -7.58 -6.42
N GLY A 116 16.97 -6.61 -7.24
CA GLY A 116 16.77 -5.23 -6.81
C GLY A 116 15.67 -5.08 -5.73
N MET A 117 14.57 -5.83 -5.88
CA MET A 117 13.49 -5.86 -4.89
C MET A 117 13.94 -6.55 -3.59
N PHE A 118 14.68 -7.65 -3.70
CA PHE A 118 15.22 -8.38 -2.57
C PHE A 118 16.29 -7.56 -1.81
N PHE A 119 17.13 -6.84 -2.54
CA PHE A 119 18.06 -5.87 -1.97
C PHE A 119 17.31 -4.76 -1.22
N SER A 120 16.27 -4.18 -1.85
CA SER A 120 15.50 -3.09 -1.25
C SER A 120 14.79 -3.48 0.05
N MET A 121 14.44 -4.75 0.22
CA MET A 121 13.77 -5.24 1.43
C MET A 121 14.73 -5.69 2.54
N GLY A 122 16.05 -5.49 2.38
CA GLY A 122 17.05 -5.95 3.35
C GLY A 122 17.41 -7.43 3.22
N GLY A 123 17.17 -8.02 2.05
CA GLY A 123 17.44 -9.42 1.76
C GLY A 123 18.92 -9.78 1.68
N PHE A 124 19.82 -8.81 1.52
CA PHE A 124 21.26 -9.02 1.54
C PHE A 124 21.89 -8.37 2.77
N VAL A 125 22.69 -9.14 3.50
CA VAL A 125 23.43 -8.70 4.69
C VAL A 125 24.90 -8.99 4.53
N SER A 126 25.73 -8.14 5.13
CA SER A 126 27.17 -8.39 5.28
C SER A 126 27.43 -9.58 6.22
N SER A 127 28.65 -10.09 6.25
CA SER A 127 29.09 -11.13 7.20
C SER A 127 28.85 -10.74 8.68
N ASP A 128 28.80 -9.44 8.98
CA ASP A 128 28.49 -8.92 10.33
C ASP A 128 27.00 -8.90 10.67
N GLY A 129 26.13 -9.24 9.71
CA GLY A 129 24.67 -9.24 9.88
C GLY A 129 23.99 -7.90 9.59
N HIS A 130 24.73 -6.88 9.14
CA HIS A 130 24.18 -5.58 8.77
C HIS A 130 23.64 -5.56 7.33
N PRO A 131 22.45 -4.99 7.06
CA PRO A 131 21.90 -4.96 5.70
C PRO A 131 22.65 -4.00 4.77
N ILE A 132 22.88 -4.44 3.54
CA ILE A 132 23.63 -3.69 2.50
C ILE A 132 22.69 -2.77 1.70
N ALA A 133 21.45 -2.60 2.12
CA ALA A 133 20.34 -2.05 1.33
C ALA A 133 20.55 -0.63 0.72
N THR A 134 21.64 0.08 0.99
CA THR A 134 21.90 1.44 0.47
C THR A 134 22.70 1.42 -0.84
N ARG A 135 22.32 2.24 -1.83
CA ARG A 135 23.06 2.43 -3.10
C ARG A 135 24.54 2.75 -2.88
N LYS A 136 24.85 3.65 -1.94
CA LYS A 136 26.22 4.03 -1.54
C LYS A 136 27.12 2.83 -1.21
N ARG A 137 26.57 1.74 -0.66
CA ARG A 137 27.33 0.52 -0.33
C ARG A 137 27.73 -0.29 -1.56
N LEU A 138 26.91 -0.23 -2.61
CA LEU A 138 27.24 -0.87 -3.88
C LEU A 138 28.21 -0.03 -4.70
N GLU A 139 28.24 1.29 -4.49
CA GLU A 139 29.14 2.22 -5.16
C GLU A 139 30.49 2.39 -4.45
N ASP A 140 30.64 1.83 -3.24
CA ASP A 140 31.89 1.88 -2.46
C ASP A 140 33.08 1.37 -3.30
N PRO A 141 34.17 2.14 -3.47
CA PRO A 141 35.28 1.75 -4.33
C PRO A 141 35.99 0.46 -3.89
N ASP A 142 36.03 0.18 -2.60
CA ASP A 142 36.79 -0.93 -2.02
C ASP A 142 35.92 -2.18 -1.90
N LEU A 143 34.68 -2.03 -1.39
CA LEU A 143 33.79 -3.15 -1.07
C LEU A 143 32.68 -3.37 -2.11
N GLY A 144 32.32 -2.34 -2.88
CA GLY A 144 31.24 -2.37 -3.86
C GLY A 144 31.38 -3.48 -4.90
N PRO A 145 32.54 -3.66 -5.56
CA PRO A 145 32.74 -4.71 -6.56
C PRO A 145 32.52 -6.13 -6.00
N GLU A 146 32.92 -6.38 -4.75
CA GLU A 146 32.71 -7.67 -4.10
C GLU A 146 31.23 -7.93 -3.80
N PHE A 147 30.52 -6.94 -3.25
CA PHE A 147 29.09 -7.04 -3.01
C PHE A 147 28.30 -7.21 -4.30
N GLN A 148 28.63 -6.45 -5.33
CA GLN A 148 27.98 -6.56 -6.64
C GLN A 148 28.17 -7.96 -7.25
N LYS A 149 29.40 -8.50 -7.17
CA LYS A 149 29.70 -9.84 -7.66
C LYS A 149 28.98 -10.91 -6.83
N ALA A 150 28.98 -10.78 -5.51
CA ALA A 150 28.31 -11.72 -4.62
C ALA A 150 26.80 -11.74 -4.86
N ILE A 151 26.16 -10.58 -4.98
CA ILE A 151 24.72 -10.45 -5.29
C ILE A 151 24.41 -11.07 -6.67
N ARG A 152 25.25 -10.82 -7.68
CA ARG A 152 25.06 -11.38 -9.04
C ARG A 152 25.16 -12.90 -9.07
N ASN A 153 25.96 -13.49 -8.20
CA ASN A 153 26.17 -14.93 -8.14
C ASN A 153 25.03 -15.67 -7.44
N VAL A 154 24.12 -14.96 -6.75
CA VAL A 154 22.93 -15.57 -6.16
C VAL A 154 21.96 -15.90 -7.30
N ASN A 155 21.46 -17.14 -7.33
CA ASN A 155 20.47 -17.52 -8.33
C ASN A 155 19.13 -16.86 -8.01
N GLU A 156 18.44 -16.34 -9.03
CA GLU A 156 17.12 -15.73 -8.85
C GLU A 156 16.08 -16.75 -8.33
N GLU A 157 16.23 -18.02 -8.71
CA GLU A 157 15.36 -19.10 -8.25
C GLU A 157 15.52 -19.33 -6.74
N ASP A 158 16.73 -19.20 -6.19
CA ASP A 158 16.98 -19.32 -4.75
C ASP A 158 16.30 -18.19 -3.96
N ILE A 159 16.18 -17.01 -4.56
CA ILE A 159 15.46 -15.87 -3.96
C ILE A 159 13.95 -16.14 -4.00
N LYS A 160 13.44 -16.67 -5.11
CA LYS A 160 12.02 -16.99 -5.30
C LYS A 160 11.57 -18.16 -4.42
N ASP A 161 12.42 -19.16 -4.20
CA ASP A 161 12.13 -20.31 -3.33
C ASP A 161 11.94 -19.89 -1.86
N ARG A 162 12.56 -18.78 -1.45
CA ARG A 162 12.33 -18.19 -0.12
C ARG A 162 10.98 -17.49 0.03
N SER A 163 10.24 -17.28 -1.07
CA SER A 163 8.92 -16.65 -1.04
C SER A 163 7.89 -17.62 -0.47
N LYS A 164 7.40 -17.37 0.74
CA LYS A 164 6.38 -18.21 1.37
C LYS A 164 4.99 -17.86 0.83
N GLY A 165 4.38 -18.82 0.16
CA GLY A 165 2.99 -18.74 -0.30
C GLY A 165 2.79 -18.06 -1.66
N ASP A 166 3.81 -18.03 -2.51
CA ASP A 166 3.81 -17.18 -3.70
C ASP A 166 2.70 -17.53 -4.71
N ALA A 167 2.55 -18.78 -5.15
CA ALA A 167 1.56 -19.11 -6.18
C ALA A 167 0.15 -19.36 -5.61
N PHE A 168 0.07 -20.15 -4.54
CA PHE A 168 -1.22 -20.59 -3.98
C PHE A 168 -1.99 -19.46 -3.30
N SER A 169 -1.35 -18.69 -2.41
CA SER A 169 -2.02 -17.59 -1.71
C SER A 169 -2.42 -16.47 -2.66
N LYS A 170 -1.59 -16.17 -3.69
CA LYS A 170 -1.94 -15.23 -4.76
C LYS A 170 -3.14 -15.71 -5.57
N GLY A 171 -3.19 -16.99 -5.93
CA GLY A 171 -4.32 -17.58 -6.66
C GLY A 171 -5.65 -17.47 -5.91
N VAL A 172 -5.66 -17.79 -4.61
CA VAL A 172 -6.87 -17.70 -3.78
C VAL A 172 -7.34 -16.25 -3.62
N ALA A 173 -6.43 -15.31 -3.38
CA ALA A 173 -6.80 -13.90 -3.25
C ALA A 173 -7.32 -13.30 -4.57
N LEU A 174 -6.72 -13.67 -5.70
CA LEU A 174 -7.21 -13.27 -7.03
C LEU A 174 -8.61 -13.81 -7.27
N LEU A 175 -8.84 -15.10 -6.99
CA LEU A 175 -10.16 -15.71 -7.17
C LEU A 175 -11.20 -15.03 -6.28
N GLN A 176 -10.89 -14.78 -5.01
CA GLN A 176 -11.79 -14.07 -4.08
C GLN A 176 -12.08 -12.64 -4.55
N GLY A 177 -11.06 -11.89 -4.96
CA GLY A 177 -11.19 -10.52 -5.43
C GLY A 177 -11.98 -10.43 -6.74
N SER A 178 -11.65 -11.27 -7.72
CA SER A 178 -12.36 -11.35 -9.00
C SER A 178 -13.82 -11.76 -8.79
N TRP A 179 -14.09 -12.73 -7.93
CA TRP A 179 -15.46 -13.13 -7.59
C TRP A 179 -16.27 -11.98 -7.00
N PHE A 180 -15.71 -11.24 -6.03
CA PHE A 180 -16.37 -10.08 -5.44
C PHE A 180 -16.63 -8.97 -6.46
N ILE A 181 -15.64 -8.65 -7.32
CA ILE A 181 -15.79 -7.65 -8.38
C ILE A 181 -16.91 -8.06 -9.35
N LEU A 182 -16.94 -9.31 -9.78
CA LEU A 182 -17.99 -9.83 -10.66
C LEU A 182 -19.38 -9.74 -10.00
N GLN A 183 -19.51 -10.02 -8.71
CA GLN A 183 -20.77 -9.84 -7.98
C GLN A 183 -21.23 -8.37 -7.98
N CYS A 184 -20.31 -7.42 -7.72
CA CYS A 184 -20.63 -6.00 -7.78
C CYS A 184 -21.07 -5.57 -9.18
N LEU A 185 -20.34 -5.99 -10.22
CA LEU A 185 -20.67 -5.66 -11.62
C LEU A 185 -22.02 -6.27 -12.05
N ALA A 186 -22.28 -7.53 -11.68
CA ALA A 186 -23.57 -8.17 -11.96
C ALA A 186 -24.72 -7.39 -11.30
N ARG A 187 -24.57 -6.94 -10.06
CA ARG A 187 -25.58 -6.13 -9.38
C ARG A 187 -25.85 -4.82 -10.10
N VAL A 188 -24.80 -4.12 -10.55
CA VAL A 188 -24.96 -2.89 -11.34
C VAL A 188 -25.71 -3.18 -12.65
N HIS A 189 -25.36 -4.27 -13.34
CA HIS A 189 -26.00 -4.67 -14.59
C HIS A 189 -27.50 -4.99 -14.43
N TYR A 190 -27.87 -5.70 -13.36
CA TYR A 190 -29.27 -6.01 -13.04
C TYR A 190 -30.00 -4.90 -12.27
N HIS A 191 -29.43 -3.68 -12.20
CA HIS A 191 -29.98 -2.54 -11.49
C HIS A 191 -30.33 -2.83 -10.00
N LEU A 192 -29.57 -3.72 -9.38
CA LEU A 192 -29.70 -4.05 -7.96
C LEU A 192 -28.88 -3.08 -7.10
N THR A 193 -29.33 -2.85 -5.88
CA THR A 193 -28.63 -1.99 -4.93
C THR A 193 -27.26 -2.57 -4.55
N VAL A 194 -26.21 -1.81 -4.82
CA VAL A 194 -24.87 -2.03 -4.29
C VAL A 194 -24.73 -1.21 -3.02
N THR A 195 -24.33 -1.85 -1.93
CA THR A 195 -24.18 -1.17 -0.63
C THR A 195 -22.94 -0.29 -0.60
N GLN A 196 -22.92 0.71 0.26
CA GLN A 196 -21.77 1.60 0.44
C GLN A 196 -20.51 0.82 0.84
N LEU A 197 -20.66 -0.22 1.67
CA LEU A 197 -19.57 -1.09 2.08
C LEU A 197 -19.02 -1.90 0.91
N GLU A 198 -19.86 -2.35 -0.02
CA GLU A 198 -19.42 -3.02 -1.25
C GLU A 198 -18.69 -2.08 -2.19
N VAL A 199 -19.18 -0.85 -2.38
CA VAL A 199 -18.48 0.17 -3.17
C VAL A 199 -17.11 0.48 -2.56
N ALA A 200 -17.03 0.63 -1.24
CA ALA A 200 -15.76 0.82 -0.57
C ALA A 200 -14.83 -0.38 -0.75
N THR A 201 -15.34 -1.60 -0.59
CA THR A 201 -14.57 -2.84 -0.79
C THR A 201 -14.06 -2.96 -2.23
N LEU A 202 -14.88 -2.58 -3.21
CA LEU A 202 -14.48 -2.55 -4.62
C LEU A 202 -13.30 -1.59 -4.84
N ALA A 203 -13.36 -0.39 -4.25
CA ALA A 203 -12.26 0.57 -4.32
C ALA A 203 -10.96 -0.01 -3.69
N PHE A 204 -11.07 -0.65 -2.51
CA PHE A 204 -9.94 -1.34 -1.87
C PHE A 204 -9.39 -2.50 -2.70
N ALA A 205 -10.26 -3.29 -3.31
CA ALA A 205 -9.84 -4.40 -4.18
C ALA A 205 -9.05 -3.89 -5.38
N VAL A 206 -9.53 -2.83 -6.05
CA VAL A 206 -8.84 -2.19 -7.18
C VAL A 206 -7.46 -1.66 -6.77
N VAL A 207 -7.35 -0.95 -5.65
CA VAL A 207 -6.05 -0.44 -5.19
C VAL A 207 -5.09 -1.58 -4.81
N ASN A 208 -5.59 -2.65 -4.18
CA ASN A 208 -4.78 -3.83 -3.86
C ASN A 208 -4.27 -4.57 -5.12
N VAL A 209 -4.97 -4.50 -6.25
CA VAL A 209 -4.45 -4.99 -7.54
C VAL A 209 -3.24 -4.18 -7.98
N PHE A 210 -3.26 -2.85 -7.85
CA PHE A 210 -2.08 -2.02 -8.16
C PHE A 210 -0.90 -2.32 -7.24
N ILE A 211 -1.13 -2.44 -5.93
CA ILE A 211 -0.08 -2.80 -4.95
C ILE A 211 0.56 -4.14 -5.35
N TRP A 212 -0.28 -5.14 -5.65
CA TRP A 212 0.17 -6.47 -6.08
C TRP A 212 0.96 -6.44 -7.39
N LEU A 213 0.50 -5.70 -8.40
CA LEU A 213 1.22 -5.55 -9.68
C LEU A 213 2.61 -4.94 -9.45
N LEU A 214 2.70 -3.93 -8.60
CA LEU A 214 3.96 -3.24 -8.28
C LEU A 214 4.93 -4.16 -7.55
N TRP A 215 4.45 -4.99 -6.63
CA TRP A 215 5.24 -5.95 -5.86
C TRP A 215 5.33 -7.36 -6.46
N TRP A 216 4.94 -7.55 -7.72
CA TRP A 216 4.98 -8.86 -8.38
C TRP A 216 6.35 -9.57 -8.28
N ASN A 217 7.45 -8.82 -8.45
CA ASN A 217 8.82 -9.35 -8.38
C ASN A 217 9.44 -9.30 -6.96
N LYS A 218 8.68 -8.85 -5.94
CA LYS A 218 9.16 -8.82 -4.56
C LYS A 218 8.80 -10.15 -3.87
N PRO A 219 9.75 -10.90 -3.32
CA PRO A 219 9.43 -12.17 -2.66
C PRO A 219 8.60 -11.93 -1.40
N LEU A 220 7.61 -12.80 -1.17
CA LEU A 220 6.63 -12.69 -0.08
C LEU A 220 7.12 -13.40 1.18
N ASP A 221 7.01 -12.74 2.33
CA ASP A 221 7.24 -13.33 3.67
C ASP A 221 8.62 -14.00 3.84
N VAL A 222 9.67 -13.36 3.31
CA VAL A 222 11.06 -13.81 3.50
C VAL A 222 11.52 -13.52 4.93
N GLN A 223 11.93 -14.56 5.65
CA GLN A 223 12.32 -14.48 7.06
C GLN A 223 13.83 -14.45 7.29
N ARG A 224 14.64 -14.76 6.27
CA ARG A 224 16.10 -14.81 6.37
C ARG A 224 16.75 -14.16 5.17
N SER A 225 17.61 -13.18 5.45
CA SER A 225 18.53 -12.59 4.48
C SER A 225 19.60 -13.59 4.02
N ILE A 226 20.27 -13.25 2.93
CA ILE A 226 21.43 -13.94 2.36
C ILE A 226 22.67 -13.15 2.76
N VAL A 227 23.65 -13.84 3.33
CA VAL A 227 24.94 -13.25 3.69
C VAL A 227 25.77 -13.12 2.42
N VAL A 228 26.26 -11.91 2.14
CA VAL A 228 27.11 -11.61 0.98
C VAL A 228 28.30 -10.75 1.41
N GLY A 229 29.48 -11.10 0.91
CA GLY A 229 30.70 -10.30 1.05
C GLY A 229 31.33 -10.26 2.45
N PRO A 230 32.47 -9.53 2.58
CA PRO A 230 33.25 -9.43 3.80
C PRO A 230 32.55 -8.55 4.86
N PRO A 231 33.00 -8.62 6.13
CA PRO A 231 32.54 -7.75 7.20
C PRO A 231 32.72 -6.27 6.84
N THR A 232 31.75 -5.46 7.20
CA THR A 232 31.69 -4.04 6.89
C THR A 232 32.20 -3.24 8.08
N GLN A 233 33.29 -2.48 7.89
CA GLN A 233 33.75 -1.55 8.94
C GLN A 233 32.69 -0.47 9.20
N PRO A 234 32.50 -0.03 10.46
CA PRO A 234 31.61 1.07 10.74
C PRO A 234 32.14 2.36 10.10
N ASP A 235 31.33 2.99 9.26
CA ASP A 235 31.61 4.32 8.72
C ASP A 235 31.71 5.29 9.90
N ALA A 236 32.64 6.25 9.84
CA ALA A 236 32.76 7.32 10.84
C ALA A 236 31.37 7.98 11.03
N GLU A 237 30.92 8.05 12.28
CA GLU A 237 29.60 8.54 12.67
C GLU A 237 29.25 9.83 11.92
N THR A 238 28.35 9.73 10.93
CA THR A 238 27.65 10.91 10.47
C THR A 238 26.57 11.20 11.50
N GLU A 239 26.87 12.12 12.42
CA GLU A 239 25.89 12.75 13.30
C GLU A 239 24.84 13.46 12.44
N THR A 240 23.73 12.76 12.16
CA THR A 240 22.50 13.41 11.75
C THR A 240 21.79 13.90 13.01
N LEU A 241 21.59 15.21 13.11
CA LEU A 241 20.83 15.85 14.18
C LEU A 241 19.43 15.22 14.26
N PRO A 242 19.01 14.68 15.43
CA PRO A 242 17.66 14.16 15.55
C PRO A 242 16.70 15.35 15.64
N VAL A 243 16.00 15.64 14.55
CA VAL A 243 14.80 16.48 14.63
C VAL A 243 13.79 15.71 15.49
N GLN A 244 13.61 16.14 16.74
CA GLN A 244 12.68 15.50 17.67
C GLN A 244 11.23 15.87 17.32
N LEU A 245 10.68 15.24 16.29
CA LEU A 245 9.26 15.32 15.99
C LEU A 245 8.44 14.45 16.96
N PRO A 246 7.20 14.83 17.31
CA PRO A 246 6.29 13.97 18.05
C PRO A 246 5.97 12.69 17.25
N ARG A 247 5.67 11.58 17.95
CA ARG A 247 5.44 10.25 17.33
C ARG A 247 4.41 10.27 16.20
N LEU A 248 3.38 11.12 16.31
CA LEU A 248 2.36 11.28 15.29
C LEU A 248 2.91 12.00 14.04
N ALA A 249 3.72 13.04 14.21
CA ALA A 249 4.38 13.73 13.09
C ALA A 249 5.36 12.80 12.38
N TRP A 250 6.12 11.99 13.13
CA TRP A 250 6.94 10.92 12.56
C TRP A 250 6.14 9.91 11.74
N PHE A 251 4.93 9.56 12.18
CA PHE A 251 4.05 8.67 11.44
C PHE A 251 3.62 9.29 10.09
N PHE A 252 3.28 10.58 10.05
CA PHE A 252 2.92 11.27 8.82
C PHE A 252 4.12 11.52 7.89
N VAL A 253 5.29 11.89 8.42
CA VAL A 253 6.54 12.01 7.66
C VAL A 253 6.92 10.66 7.04
N ALA A 254 6.85 9.58 7.83
CA ALA A 254 7.12 8.24 7.33
C ALA A 254 6.15 7.82 6.22
N MET A 255 4.88 8.26 6.26
CA MET A 255 3.89 8.03 5.21
C MET A 255 4.14 8.86 3.95
N TRP A 256 4.57 10.12 4.06
CA TRP A 256 4.67 11.04 2.92
C TRP A 256 6.04 11.04 2.23
N GLY A 257 7.13 10.80 2.99
CA GLY A 257 8.49 10.95 2.50
C GLY A 257 9.20 9.65 2.11
N GLY A 258 8.72 8.49 2.54
CA GLY A 258 9.62 7.32 2.62
C GLY A 258 10.74 7.56 3.62
N TYR A 259 11.30 6.49 4.16
CA TYR A 259 12.41 6.58 5.13
C TYR A 259 13.73 6.91 4.41
N GLU A 260 13.77 8.01 3.65
CA GLU A 260 14.87 8.37 2.74
C GLU A 260 16.09 8.94 3.48
N GLY A 261 15.90 9.68 4.59
CA GLY A 261 16.97 10.48 5.19
C GLY A 261 17.80 9.86 6.31
N ASP A 262 17.30 8.85 7.04
CA ASP A 262 17.87 8.49 8.37
C ASP A 262 18.10 6.97 8.58
N TYR A 263 18.03 6.16 7.51
CA TYR A 263 18.42 4.75 7.62
C TYR A 263 19.94 4.63 7.74
N LYS A 264 20.40 4.26 8.94
CA LYS A 264 21.81 3.95 9.22
C LYS A 264 22.03 2.42 9.10
N PRO A 265 22.50 1.91 7.95
CA PRO A 265 22.60 0.47 7.69
C PRO A 265 23.48 -0.28 8.70
N LEU A 266 24.49 0.39 9.28
CA LEU A 266 25.43 -0.19 10.24
C LEU A 266 24.93 -0.27 11.67
N SER A 267 23.94 0.53 12.07
CA SER A 267 23.34 0.43 13.40
C SER A 267 22.03 -0.36 13.38
N SER A 268 21.49 -0.60 12.19
CA SER A 268 20.25 -1.36 12.02
C SER A 268 20.50 -2.84 11.78
N VAL A 269 19.69 -3.68 12.42
CA VAL A 269 19.68 -5.14 12.23
C VAL A 269 18.67 -5.56 11.14
N SER A 270 17.88 -4.60 10.62
CA SER A 270 16.91 -4.84 9.53
C SER A 270 16.53 -3.54 8.82
N VAL A 271 16.05 -3.65 7.60
CA VAL A 271 15.49 -2.51 6.86
C VAL A 271 14.05 -2.22 7.34
N PRO A 272 13.68 -0.96 7.67
CA PRO A 272 12.31 -0.60 8.05
C PRO A 272 11.29 -0.99 6.96
N SER A 273 10.05 -1.31 7.36
CA SER A 273 9.02 -1.83 6.43
C SER A 273 8.68 -0.93 5.24
N PHE A 274 8.82 0.39 5.40
CA PHE A 274 8.50 1.41 4.39
C PHE A 274 9.74 2.06 3.76
N TRP A 275 10.90 1.47 3.96
CA TRP A 275 12.13 1.94 3.36
C TRP A 275 12.16 1.61 1.86
N SER A 276 12.73 2.50 1.06
CA SER A 276 13.00 2.31 -0.37
C SER A 276 14.34 2.94 -0.73
N ILE A 277 14.98 2.44 -1.79
CA ILE A 277 16.17 3.07 -2.36
C ILE A 277 15.83 4.49 -2.82
N GLU A 278 16.78 5.41 -2.62
CA GLU A 278 16.70 6.79 -3.14
C GLU A 278 16.59 6.76 -4.67
N LEU A 279 15.56 7.46 -5.18
CA LEU A 279 15.26 7.51 -6.61
C LEU A 279 15.88 8.74 -7.25
N ASP A 280 16.25 8.62 -8.52
CA ASP A 280 16.50 9.81 -9.33
C ASP A 280 15.21 10.65 -9.44
N GLY A 281 15.35 11.97 -9.58
CA GLY A 281 14.24 12.92 -9.53
C GLY A 281 13.14 12.64 -10.57
N SER A 282 13.50 12.10 -11.74
CA SER A 282 12.52 11.67 -12.76
C SER A 282 11.64 10.50 -12.27
N ASN A 283 12.25 9.48 -11.67
CA ASN A 283 11.52 8.31 -11.16
C ASN A 283 10.78 8.61 -9.87
N HIS A 284 11.30 9.49 -9.01
CA HIS A 284 10.57 10.04 -7.88
C HIS A 284 9.26 10.71 -8.34
N ASN A 285 9.34 11.58 -9.36
CA ASN A 285 8.15 12.19 -9.97
C ASN A 285 7.20 11.15 -10.56
N GLY A 286 7.72 10.12 -11.23
CA GLY A 286 6.93 9.02 -11.77
C GLY A 286 6.14 8.27 -10.68
N ALA A 287 6.77 7.97 -9.54
CA ALA A 287 6.13 7.33 -8.39
C ALA A 287 5.01 8.21 -7.82
N SER A 288 5.26 9.51 -7.67
CA SER A 288 4.28 10.49 -7.16
C SER A 288 3.09 10.65 -8.11
N ILE A 289 3.33 10.70 -9.43
CA ILE A 289 2.25 10.74 -10.43
C ILE A 289 1.41 9.47 -10.35
N LEU A 290 2.04 8.29 -10.26
CA LEU A 290 1.31 7.02 -10.14
C LEU A 290 0.46 6.96 -8.86
N LEU A 291 1.01 7.38 -7.73
CA LEU A 291 0.29 7.54 -6.47
C LEU A 291 -0.96 8.42 -6.67
N CYS A 292 -0.81 9.56 -7.33
CA CYS A 292 -1.91 10.49 -7.54
C CYS A 292 -3.00 9.94 -8.48
N LEU A 293 -2.59 9.25 -9.54
CA LEU A 293 -3.51 8.60 -10.48
C LEU A 293 -4.32 7.50 -9.79
N VAL A 294 -3.67 6.63 -9.03
CA VAL A 294 -4.36 5.55 -8.31
C VAL A 294 -5.26 6.09 -7.20
N GLY A 295 -4.84 7.14 -6.47
CA GLY A 295 -5.69 7.84 -5.51
C GLY A 295 -6.95 8.47 -6.17
N THR A 296 -6.79 9.04 -7.36
CA THR A 296 -7.92 9.55 -8.15
C THR A 296 -8.88 8.43 -8.56
N VAL A 297 -8.36 7.28 -9.02
CA VAL A 297 -9.18 6.09 -9.32
C VAL A 297 -9.92 5.61 -8.07
N PHE A 298 -9.25 5.57 -6.92
CA PHE A 298 -9.87 5.18 -5.65
C PHE A 298 -11.04 6.11 -5.27
N GLY A 299 -10.85 7.43 -5.36
CA GLY A 299 -11.90 8.41 -5.09
C GLY A 299 -13.07 8.38 -6.08
N THR A 300 -12.79 8.20 -7.38
CA THR A 300 -13.85 8.12 -8.41
C THR A 300 -14.76 6.91 -8.22
N ILE A 301 -14.25 5.76 -7.76
CA ILE A 301 -15.07 4.60 -7.42
C ILE A 301 -16.01 4.92 -6.26
N HIS A 302 -15.55 5.66 -5.24
CA HIS A 302 -16.42 6.10 -4.14
C HIS A 302 -17.54 7.04 -4.59
N CYS A 303 -17.27 7.90 -5.58
CA CYS A 303 -18.30 8.74 -6.20
C CYS A 303 -19.40 7.93 -6.92
N ALA A 304 -19.18 6.66 -7.28
CA ALA A 304 -20.23 5.82 -7.87
C ALA A 304 -21.45 5.64 -6.92
N ALA A 305 -21.23 5.77 -5.61
CA ALA A 305 -22.30 5.74 -4.60
C ALA A 305 -22.90 7.13 -4.30
N TRP A 306 -22.75 8.12 -5.19
CA TRP A 306 -23.19 9.51 -4.93
C TRP A 306 -24.68 9.63 -4.55
N ASN A 307 -25.52 8.83 -5.21
CA ASN A 307 -26.97 8.78 -5.02
C ASN A 307 -27.41 7.64 -4.08
N ALA A 308 -26.49 7.04 -3.31
CA ALA A 308 -26.85 6.04 -2.33
C ALA A 308 -27.73 6.64 -1.22
N ILE A 309 -28.58 5.80 -0.62
CA ILE A 309 -29.39 6.17 0.54
C ILE A 309 -28.51 6.05 1.78
N PHE A 310 -28.50 7.08 2.62
CA PHE A 310 -27.75 7.14 3.87
C PHE A 310 -28.69 7.17 5.08
N PRO A 311 -28.35 6.49 6.19
CA PRO A 311 -29.13 6.55 7.44
C PRO A 311 -29.29 7.97 7.97
N THR A 312 -28.25 8.79 7.88
CA THR A 312 -28.27 10.18 8.35
C THR A 312 -27.73 11.16 7.30
N PRO A 313 -28.21 12.43 7.30
CA PRO A 313 -27.63 13.48 6.44
C PRO A 313 -26.14 13.71 6.71
N ALA A 314 -25.70 13.54 7.96
CA ALA A 314 -24.29 13.66 8.33
C ALA A 314 -23.43 12.61 7.62
N GLU A 315 -23.84 11.34 7.63
CA GLU A 315 -23.13 10.26 6.92
C GLU A 315 -23.07 10.50 5.40
N MET A 316 -24.16 11.00 4.80
CA MET A 316 -24.19 11.37 3.38
C MET A 316 -23.15 12.43 3.06
N TRP A 317 -23.10 13.52 3.85
CA TRP A 317 -22.14 14.60 3.62
C TRP A 317 -20.70 14.14 3.90
N ILE A 318 -20.47 13.33 4.93
CA ILE A 318 -19.15 12.74 5.22
C ILE A 318 -18.69 11.89 4.02
N TRP A 319 -19.55 11.04 3.46
CA TRP A 319 -19.21 10.23 2.29
C TRP A 319 -18.85 11.09 1.08
N ARG A 320 -19.72 12.04 0.72
CA ARG A 320 -19.56 12.89 -0.47
C ARG A 320 -18.33 13.77 -0.37
N THR A 321 -18.15 14.44 0.77
CA THR A 321 -16.97 15.30 1.02
C THR A 321 -15.68 14.48 1.04
N SER A 322 -15.67 13.32 1.70
CA SER A 322 -14.49 12.43 1.69
C SER A 322 -14.14 11.97 0.28
N SER A 323 -15.13 11.57 -0.52
CA SER A 323 -14.91 11.11 -1.90
C SER A 323 -14.30 12.22 -2.78
N LEU A 324 -14.79 13.46 -2.63
CA LEU A 324 -14.25 14.62 -3.34
C LEU A 324 -12.85 15.01 -2.85
N VAL A 325 -12.58 14.94 -1.54
CA VAL A 325 -11.25 15.21 -0.97
C VAL A 325 -10.22 14.22 -1.49
N ILE A 326 -10.57 12.93 -1.57
CA ILE A 326 -9.70 11.87 -2.11
C ILE A 326 -9.33 12.14 -3.57
N ILE A 327 -10.20 12.77 -4.36
CA ILE A 327 -9.91 13.16 -5.74
C ILE A 327 -9.11 14.48 -5.79
N ALA A 328 -9.51 15.47 -4.99
CA ALA A 328 -8.99 16.82 -5.06
C ALA A 328 -7.53 16.93 -4.59
N VAL A 329 -7.14 16.21 -3.52
CA VAL A 329 -5.76 16.29 -2.99
C VAL A 329 -4.73 15.80 -4.03
N PRO A 330 -4.86 14.58 -4.59
CA PRO A 330 -4.02 14.14 -5.71
C PRO A 330 -4.08 15.05 -6.94
N GLY A 331 -5.29 15.47 -7.33
CA GLY A 331 -5.47 16.34 -8.50
C GLY A 331 -4.72 17.67 -8.35
N LEU A 332 -4.79 18.28 -7.17
CA LEU A 332 -4.05 19.50 -6.86
C LEU A 332 -2.54 19.28 -6.94
N THR A 333 -2.03 18.17 -6.38
CA THR A 333 -0.58 17.88 -6.46
C THR A 333 -0.08 17.71 -7.89
N ILE A 334 -0.84 17.04 -8.76
CA ILE A 334 -0.50 16.93 -10.20
C ILE A 334 -0.47 18.31 -10.85
N VAL A 335 -1.50 19.14 -10.61
CA VAL A 335 -1.58 20.50 -11.16
C VAL A 335 -0.40 21.33 -10.69
N LEU A 336 -0.08 21.34 -9.39
CA LEU A 336 1.07 22.06 -8.84
C LEU A 336 2.39 21.58 -9.44
N SER A 337 2.59 20.26 -9.59
CA SER A 337 3.79 19.71 -10.24
C SER A 337 3.92 20.11 -11.71
N LEU A 338 2.80 20.23 -12.44
CA LEU A 338 2.79 20.70 -13.83
C LEU A 338 3.07 22.21 -13.90
N LEU A 339 2.46 23.00 -13.02
CA LEU A 339 2.69 24.44 -12.92
C LEU A 339 4.15 24.76 -12.57
N ALA A 340 4.76 23.98 -11.67
CA ALA A 340 6.17 24.12 -11.29
C ALA A 340 7.14 23.85 -12.46
N LYS A 341 6.70 23.17 -13.53
CA LYS A 341 7.51 22.95 -14.75
C LYS A 341 7.41 24.08 -15.77
N ILE A 342 6.47 25.02 -15.59
CA ILE A 342 6.31 26.17 -16.47
C ILE A 342 7.34 27.22 -16.05
N ASP A 343 8.34 27.48 -16.90
CA ASP A 343 9.49 28.33 -16.56
C ASP A 343 9.11 29.79 -16.22
N TRP A 344 7.99 30.29 -16.72
CA TRP A 344 7.46 31.62 -16.39
C TRP A 344 6.87 31.72 -14.96
N LEU A 345 6.45 30.60 -14.35
CA LEU A 345 5.94 30.57 -12.98
C LEU A 345 7.06 30.49 -11.93
N LYS A 346 8.22 29.94 -12.29
CA LYS A 346 9.41 29.89 -11.41
C LYS A 346 9.99 31.29 -11.12
N SER A 347 9.70 32.26 -11.97
CA SER A 347 10.11 33.66 -11.82
C SER A 347 9.06 34.52 -11.10
N THR A 348 7.92 33.95 -10.66
CA THR A 348 6.91 34.68 -9.90
C THR A 348 7.10 34.48 -8.39
N PRO A 349 7.26 35.55 -7.59
CA PRO A 349 7.59 35.44 -6.15
C PRO A 349 6.53 34.69 -5.31
N ALA A 350 5.27 34.65 -5.76
CA ALA A 350 4.20 33.91 -5.07
C ALA A 350 4.35 32.38 -5.18
N VAL A 351 4.92 31.87 -6.27
CA VAL A 351 5.12 30.42 -6.48
C VAL A 351 6.34 29.92 -5.70
N ILE A 352 7.38 30.75 -5.58
CA ILE A 352 8.58 30.47 -4.77
C ILE A 352 8.18 30.23 -3.31
N LEU A 353 7.32 31.08 -2.74
CA LEU A 353 6.83 30.93 -1.35
C LEU A 353 6.05 29.62 -1.13
N VAL A 354 5.25 29.19 -2.12
CA VAL A 354 4.46 27.94 -2.02
C VAL A 354 5.35 26.70 -2.19
N LEU A 355 6.35 26.77 -3.07
CA LEU A 355 7.33 25.69 -3.24
C LEU A 355 8.25 25.56 -2.01
N GLU A 356 8.59 26.66 -1.36
CA GLU A 356 9.41 26.67 -0.15
C GLU A 356 8.67 26.01 1.03
N ILE A 357 7.38 26.31 1.19
CA ILE A 357 6.48 25.69 2.19
C ILE A 357 6.27 24.18 1.93
N THR A 358 6.37 23.72 0.68
CA THR A 358 6.21 22.30 0.33
C THR A 358 7.52 21.52 0.30
N SER A 359 8.67 22.21 0.40
CA SER A 359 10.01 21.60 0.46
C SER A 359 10.56 21.38 1.88
N THR A 360 9.89 21.95 2.89
CA THR A 360 10.12 21.72 4.34
C THR A 360 9.16 20.68 4.88
#